data_AF-A0A6P1MAB0-F1
#
_entry.id   AF-A0A6P1MAB0-F1
#
_cell.length_a   1.000
_cell.length_b   1.000
_cell.length_c   1.000
_cell.angle_alpha   90.00
_cell.angle_beta   90.00
_cell.angle_gamma   90.00
#
_symmetry.space_group_name_H-M   'P 1'
#
loop_
_entity.id
_entity.type
_entity.pdbx_description
1 polymer ?
#
loop_
_entity_poly.entity_id
_entity_poly.type
_entity_poly.pdbx_seq_one_letter_code
_entity_poly.pdbx_strand_id
1 'polypeptide(L)'
;MLIPHLGYAAGAASALAESPEKIRVLIDSDANNETDDQHAIAYALFSDDVFDVEGITVNKTRNGGDVREQMKEAVRVVKLCNRYLKVPLYRGANGIFEDILPNIDMPYFDGYEAVNFIIQQAKIKSDRKLVLLPIGKLTNIALALARDPSIIPNVKVVWLGSNYPKPGEYNMMDDLSAVRYLLESSVEFEMVTVRYKDTVNPGGTWVIKAYQEEIFRRMPGLGPHLSQSVTGRHGGEFSCFGDYSKSLFSCARQHGNPPYRSLFDVGAIAVVKNPDWARSTVMPRPALVGNGWEERPDNPMKMIVWDDFDADAILEDFFGTMEKSGSK
;
A
#
# COMPACT_ATOMS: atom_id res chain seq x y z
N MET A 1 -5.77 -51.09 58.27
CA MET A 1 -4.95 -50.60 57.15
C MET A 1 -5.91 -50.27 56.01
N LEU A 2 -6.23 -48.99 55.82
CA LEU A 2 -7.15 -48.50 54.79
C LEU A 2 -6.43 -47.33 54.12
N ILE A 3 -6.12 -47.51 52.83
CA ILE A 3 -5.48 -46.52 51.97
C ILE A 3 -6.59 -45.67 51.35
N PRO A 4 -6.56 -44.32 51.41
CA PRO A 4 -7.48 -43.50 50.64
C PRO A 4 -6.95 -43.33 49.21
N HIS A 5 -7.82 -43.55 48.22
CA HIS A 5 -7.56 -43.24 46.83
C HIS A 5 -7.57 -41.73 46.59
N LEU A 6 -6.44 -41.18 46.10
CA LEU A 6 -6.39 -39.85 45.49
C LEU A 6 -6.99 -39.91 44.08
N GLY A 7 -8.07 -39.15 43.86
CA GLY A 7 -8.58 -38.86 42.53
C GLY A 7 -7.70 -37.79 41.85
N TYR A 8 -7.19 -38.11 40.67
CA TYR A 8 -6.55 -37.13 39.78
C TYR A 8 -7.65 -36.29 39.10
N ALA A 9 -7.66 -34.98 39.36
CA ALA A 9 -8.41 -34.03 38.56
C ALA A 9 -7.68 -33.81 37.22
N ALA A 10 -8.34 -34.13 36.11
CA ALA A 10 -7.87 -33.78 34.77
C ALA A 10 -8.01 -32.26 34.59
N GLY A 11 -6.89 -31.56 34.51
CA GLY A 11 -6.86 -30.15 34.12
C GLY A 11 -7.23 -30.02 32.64
N ALA A 12 -8.32 -29.32 32.35
CA ALA A 12 -8.63 -28.88 31.01
C ALA A 12 -7.60 -27.83 30.59
N ALA A 13 -6.72 -28.18 29.65
CA ALA A 13 -5.88 -27.21 28.97
C ALA A 13 -6.79 -26.33 28.10
N SER A 14 -6.97 -25.08 28.52
CA SER A 14 -7.53 -24.03 27.67
C SER A 14 -6.56 -23.79 26.53
N ALA A 15 -6.89 -24.29 25.34
CA ALA A 15 -6.25 -23.86 24.11
C ALA A 15 -6.52 -22.35 23.96
N LEU A 16 -5.52 -21.53 24.24
CA LEU A 16 -5.52 -20.14 23.78
C LEU A 16 -5.60 -20.21 22.26
N ALA A 17 -6.71 -19.75 21.68
CA ALA A 17 -6.83 -19.63 20.24
C ALA A 17 -5.66 -18.75 19.76
N GLU A 18 -4.77 -19.31 18.94
CA GLU A 18 -3.75 -18.52 18.27
C GLU A 18 -4.47 -17.44 17.46
N SER A 19 -4.14 -16.17 17.74
CA SER A 19 -4.61 -15.08 16.89
C SER A 19 -4.14 -15.36 15.47
N PRO A 20 -4.99 -15.22 14.45
CA PRO A 20 -4.59 -15.47 13.07
C PRO A 20 -3.32 -14.69 12.73
N GLU A 21 -2.38 -15.33 12.03
CA GLU A 21 -1.12 -14.68 11.68
C GLU A 21 -1.38 -13.49 10.76
N LYS A 22 -0.83 -12.33 11.11
CA LYS A 22 -0.97 -11.09 10.33
C LYS A 22 -0.30 -11.20 8.96
N ILE A 23 -0.66 -10.34 8.02
CA ILE A 23 0.02 -10.25 6.72
C ILE A 23 1.22 -9.31 6.87
N ARG A 24 2.42 -9.78 6.50
CA ARG A 24 3.64 -8.95 6.45
C ARG A 24 3.54 -8.00 5.26
N VAL A 25 3.58 -6.69 5.49
CA VAL A 25 3.45 -5.68 4.43
C VAL A 25 4.57 -4.65 4.53
N LEU A 26 5.15 -4.31 3.39
CA LEU A 26 6.01 -3.13 3.21
C LEU A 26 5.38 -2.25 2.12
N ILE A 27 5.02 -1.02 2.49
CA ILE A 27 4.34 -0.08 1.61
C ILE A 27 5.38 0.79 0.89
N ASP A 28 5.25 0.96 -0.43
CA ASP A 28 6.08 1.89 -1.20
C ASP A 28 5.22 2.98 -1.83
N SER A 29 5.36 4.24 -1.38
CA SER A 29 4.38 5.30 -1.65
C SER A 29 5.01 6.60 -2.15
N ASP A 30 4.34 7.28 -3.07
CA ASP A 30 4.60 8.69 -3.39
C ASP A 30 3.71 9.60 -2.55
N ALA A 31 3.85 9.47 -1.22
CA ALA A 31 2.94 9.97 -0.20
C ALA A 31 2.42 11.42 -0.32
N ASN A 32 3.17 12.30 -0.98
CA ASN A 32 2.86 13.71 -1.17
C ASN A 32 2.28 14.04 -2.57
N ASN A 33 2.05 13.03 -3.42
CA ASN A 33 1.51 13.18 -4.76
C ASN A 33 0.07 13.70 -4.74
N GLU A 34 -0.85 12.98 -4.09
CA GLU A 34 -2.25 13.34 -3.99
C GLU A 34 -2.77 13.26 -2.54
N THR A 35 -4.01 12.84 -2.33
CA THR A 35 -4.68 12.82 -1.02
C THR A 35 -4.89 11.40 -0.50
N ASP A 36 -4.83 10.39 -1.37
CA ASP A 36 -5.21 9.02 -1.05
C ASP A 36 -4.07 8.18 -0.46
N ASP A 37 -2.81 8.45 -0.77
CA ASP A 37 -1.66 7.80 -0.12
C ASP A 37 -1.73 7.92 1.41
N GLN A 38 -2.05 9.11 1.90
CA GLN A 38 -2.18 9.37 3.34
C GLN A 38 -3.25 8.49 3.97
N HIS A 39 -4.38 8.31 3.27
CA HIS A 39 -5.51 7.49 3.74
C HIS A 39 -5.16 6.01 3.66
N ALA A 40 -4.45 5.56 2.63
CA ALA A 40 -3.97 4.18 2.50
C ALA A 40 -2.94 3.82 3.59
N ILE A 41 -1.96 4.68 3.84
CA ILE A 41 -0.98 4.50 4.92
C ILE A 41 -1.70 4.42 6.28
N ALA A 42 -2.59 5.37 6.59
CA ALA A 42 -3.34 5.34 7.85
C ALA A 42 -4.21 4.08 7.97
N TYR A 43 -4.89 3.68 6.89
CA TYR A 43 -5.75 2.51 6.88
C TYR A 43 -4.97 1.21 7.13
N ALA A 44 -3.79 1.05 6.53
CA ALA A 44 -2.92 -0.08 6.79
C ALA A 44 -2.40 -0.08 8.24
N LEU A 45 -1.98 1.08 8.76
CA LEU A 45 -1.45 1.21 10.13
C LEU A 45 -2.50 1.01 11.22
N PHE A 46 -3.76 1.30 10.93
CA PHE A 46 -4.88 1.10 11.85
C PHE A 46 -5.56 -0.27 11.72
N SER A 47 -5.34 -0.98 10.61
CA SER A 47 -5.71 -2.39 10.44
C SER A 47 -4.68 -3.32 11.10
N ASP A 48 -4.28 -3.00 12.34
CA ASP A 48 -3.19 -3.66 13.06
C ASP A 48 -3.52 -5.07 13.53
N ASP A 49 -4.77 -5.50 13.47
CA ASP A 49 -5.25 -6.86 13.66
C ASP A 49 -5.02 -7.73 12.41
N VAL A 50 -4.88 -7.11 11.24
CA VAL A 50 -4.62 -7.79 9.95
C VAL A 50 -3.18 -7.67 9.52
N PHE A 51 -2.57 -6.49 9.64
CA PHE A 51 -1.25 -6.20 9.07
C PHE A 51 -0.13 -6.14 10.10
N ASP A 52 1.00 -6.71 9.71
CA ASP A 52 2.32 -6.42 10.27
C ASP A 52 3.03 -5.49 9.28
N VAL A 53 2.82 -4.17 9.45
CA VAL A 53 3.44 -3.15 8.59
C VAL A 53 4.90 -2.99 9.00
N GLU A 54 5.78 -3.64 8.25
CA GLU A 54 7.19 -3.75 8.58
C GLU A 54 7.99 -2.49 8.27
N GLY A 55 7.45 -1.63 7.40
CA GLY A 55 8.05 -0.35 7.06
C GLY A 55 7.39 0.30 5.86
N ILE A 56 7.81 1.54 5.61
CA ILE A 56 7.35 2.34 4.49
C ILE A 56 8.57 2.86 3.73
N THR A 57 8.62 2.61 2.44
CA THR A 57 9.56 3.28 1.52
C THR A 57 8.80 4.35 0.74
N VAL A 58 9.51 5.39 0.31
CA VAL A 58 8.90 6.42 -0.54
C VAL A 58 9.57 6.51 -1.90
N ASN A 59 8.79 6.77 -2.94
CA ASN A 59 9.27 7.01 -4.30
C ASN A 59 8.81 8.40 -4.79
N LYS A 60 9.46 8.92 -5.83
CA LYS A 60 9.08 10.18 -6.47
C LYS A 60 8.30 9.92 -7.77
N THR A 61 7.05 10.34 -7.84
CA THR A 61 6.34 10.57 -9.11
C THR A 61 6.46 12.02 -9.57
N ARG A 62 5.84 12.38 -10.70
CA ARG A 62 5.97 13.72 -11.31
C ARG A 62 5.43 14.86 -10.45
N ASN A 63 4.52 14.59 -9.50
CA ASN A 63 3.97 15.55 -8.54
C ASN A 63 4.49 15.28 -7.11
N GLY A 64 4.12 16.15 -6.16
CA GLY A 64 4.46 15.97 -4.75
C GLY A 64 5.90 16.31 -4.35
N GLY A 65 6.73 16.73 -5.31
CA GLY A 65 8.12 17.15 -5.06
C GLY A 65 9.12 16.00 -5.17
N ASP A 66 10.37 16.24 -4.76
CA ASP A 66 11.40 15.20 -4.73
C ASP A 66 11.14 14.18 -3.61
N VAL A 67 11.93 13.11 -3.54
CA VAL A 67 11.74 12.05 -2.53
C VAL A 67 11.82 12.57 -1.08
N ARG A 68 12.37 13.77 -0.84
CA ARG A 68 12.39 14.38 0.50
C ARG A 68 11.02 14.95 0.86
N GLU A 69 10.31 15.56 -0.09
CA GLU A 69 8.94 16.03 0.13
C GLU A 69 7.98 14.85 0.34
N GLN A 70 8.17 13.79 -0.45
CA GLN A 70 7.45 12.51 -0.27
C GLN A 70 7.67 11.94 1.14
N MET A 71 8.93 11.91 1.58
CA MET A 71 9.28 11.46 2.94
C MET A 71 8.68 12.36 4.02
N LYS A 72 8.70 13.69 3.86
CA LYS A 72 8.10 14.61 4.85
C LYS A 72 6.62 14.31 5.06
N GLU A 73 5.90 14.01 3.98
CA GLU A 73 4.49 13.65 4.08
C GLU A 73 4.26 12.28 4.71
N ALA A 74 5.03 11.26 4.31
CA ALA A 74 4.95 9.94 4.96
C ALA A 74 5.22 10.04 6.47
N VAL A 75 6.27 10.75 6.88
CA VAL A 75 6.58 10.99 8.30
C VAL A 75 5.44 11.69 9.02
N ARG A 76 4.82 12.69 8.40
CA ARG A 76 3.67 13.42 8.97
C ARG A 76 2.50 12.48 9.23
N VAL A 77 2.12 11.67 8.25
CA VAL A 77 1.01 10.70 8.39
C VAL A 77 1.32 9.68 9.47
N VAL A 78 2.51 9.07 9.45
CA VAL A 78 2.90 8.04 10.42
C VAL A 78 2.96 8.61 11.85
N LYS A 79 3.39 9.87 12.01
CA LYS A 79 3.29 10.58 13.30
C LYS A 79 1.84 10.74 13.73
N LEU A 80 0.97 11.25 12.87
CA LEU A 80 -0.47 11.44 13.16
C LEU A 80 -1.22 10.12 13.43
N CYS A 81 -0.66 9.00 12.98
CA CYS A 81 -1.15 7.66 13.33
C CYS A 81 -0.54 7.11 14.64
N ASN A 82 0.30 7.88 15.33
CA ASN A 82 1.07 7.47 16.52
C ASN A 82 1.89 6.19 16.29
N ARG A 83 2.56 6.10 15.13
CA ARG A 83 3.37 4.93 14.71
C ARG A 83 4.83 5.27 14.39
N TYR A 84 5.25 6.53 14.51
CA TYR A 84 6.57 7.00 14.06
C TYR A 84 7.78 6.28 14.68
N LEU A 85 7.66 5.84 15.94
CA LEU A 85 8.74 5.10 16.61
C LEU A 85 8.71 3.59 16.34
N LYS A 86 7.67 3.09 15.64
CA LYS A 86 7.43 1.66 15.40
C LYS A 86 7.60 1.25 13.95
N VAL A 87 7.38 2.18 13.01
CA VAL A 87 7.39 1.91 11.58
C VAL A 87 8.61 2.58 10.96
N PRO A 88 9.63 1.80 10.49
CA PRO A 88 10.76 2.35 9.76
C PRO A 88 10.33 3.05 8.47
N LEU A 89 10.96 4.19 8.16
CA LEU A 89 10.75 4.92 6.91
C LEU A 89 12.07 5.15 6.16
N TYR A 90 12.11 4.84 4.86
CA TYR A 90 13.30 5.01 4.03
C TYR A 90 13.00 5.72 2.70
N ARG A 91 13.91 6.59 2.28
CA ARG A 91 13.79 7.28 0.99
C ARG A 91 14.21 6.34 -0.12
N GLY A 92 13.43 6.34 -1.19
CA GLY A 92 13.76 5.63 -2.42
C GLY A 92 14.27 6.56 -3.51
N ALA A 93 14.03 6.13 -4.74
CA ALA A 93 14.57 6.74 -5.93
C ALA A 93 13.83 8.03 -6.33
N ASN A 94 14.61 9.01 -6.81
CA ASN A 94 14.08 10.15 -7.56
C ASN A 94 13.90 9.82 -9.05
N GLY A 95 14.87 9.14 -9.64
CA GLY A 95 14.90 8.71 -11.02
C GLY A 95 14.02 7.49 -11.28
N ILE A 96 14.17 6.92 -12.48
CA ILE A 96 13.47 5.73 -12.94
C ILE A 96 14.43 4.53 -13.00
N PHE A 97 13.87 3.33 -13.10
CA PHE A 97 14.61 2.08 -13.04
C PHE A 97 15.70 1.98 -14.11
N GLU A 98 15.38 2.27 -15.37
CA GLU A 98 16.35 2.22 -16.49
C GLU A 98 17.57 3.13 -16.29
N ASP A 99 17.38 4.33 -15.73
CA ASP A 99 18.46 5.28 -15.49
C ASP A 99 19.36 4.86 -14.30
N ILE A 100 18.77 4.19 -13.30
CA ILE A 100 19.45 3.84 -12.06
C ILE A 100 20.15 2.48 -12.17
N LEU A 101 19.56 1.55 -12.93
CA LEU A 101 20.02 0.17 -13.07
C LEU A 101 21.53 0.05 -13.40
N PRO A 102 22.15 0.86 -14.29
CA PRO A 102 23.58 0.78 -14.57
C PRO A 102 24.49 1.02 -13.36
N ASN A 103 23.98 1.69 -12.32
CA ASN A 103 24.72 2.05 -11.11
C ASN A 103 24.26 1.26 -9.87
N ILE A 104 23.43 0.22 -10.03
CA ILE A 104 22.78 -0.48 -8.91
C ILE A 104 23.77 -1.16 -7.94
N ASP A 105 24.98 -1.48 -8.40
CA ASP A 105 26.03 -2.07 -7.58
C ASP A 105 26.83 -1.04 -6.76
N MET A 106 26.66 0.25 -7.04
CA MET A 106 27.28 1.29 -6.24
C MET A 106 26.70 1.29 -4.82
N PRO A 107 27.49 1.63 -3.78
CA PRO A 107 26.99 1.64 -2.41
C PRO A 107 25.92 2.71 -2.18
N TYR A 108 25.99 3.83 -2.90
CA TYR A 108 25.14 5.02 -2.71
C TYR A 108 24.52 5.50 -4.04
N PHE A 109 23.79 4.62 -4.74
CA PHE A 109 23.00 5.01 -5.91
C PHE A 109 21.65 5.65 -5.50
N ASP A 110 20.93 6.27 -6.44
CA ASP A 110 19.61 6.86 -6.18
C ASP A 110 18.58 5.82 -5.73
N GLY A 111 18.12 5.90 -4.47
CA GLY A 111 17.19 4.94 -3.87
C GLY A 111 17.81 3.79 -3.08
N TYR A 112 19.13 3.81 -2.85
CA TYR A 112 19.83 2.75 -2.10
C TYR A 112 19.25 2.48 -0.70
N GLU A 113 18.74 3.50 0.01
CA GLU A 113 18.17 3.35 1.36
C GLU A 113 16.92 2.43 1.33
N ALA A 114 15.93 2.75 0.48
CA ALA A 114 14.74 1.93 0.30
C ALA A 114 15.06 0.53 -0.24
N VAL A 115 15.94 0.43 -1.24
CA VAL A 115 16.31 -0.85 -1.86
C VAL A 115 16.95 -1.80 -0.85
N ASN A 116 17.93 -1.30 -0.07
CA ASN A 116 18.59 -2.12 0.95
C ASN A 116 17.60 -2.54 2.04
N PHE A 117 16.70 -1.65 2.44
CA PHE A 117 15.67 -1.97 3.42
C PHE A 117 14.69 -3.06 2.92
N ILE A 118 14.20 -2.95 1.67
CA ILE A 118 13.34 -3.97 1.06
C ILE A 118 14.03 -5.33 1.05
N ILE A 119 15.30 -5.38 0.63
CA ILE A 119 16.10 -6.62 0.59
C ILE A 119 16.26 -7.19 2.00
N GLN A 120 16.57 -6.34 2.99
CA GLN A 120 16.72 -6.75 4.38
C GLN A 120 15.42 -7.37 4.92
N GLN A 121 14.27 -6.72 4.75
CA GLN A 121 12.99 -7.21 5.24
C GLN A 121 12.55 -8.51 4.54
N ALA A 122 12.80 -8.60 3.23
CA ALA A 122 12.50 -9.80 2.46
C ALA A 122 13.39 -11.01 2.83
N LYS A 123 14.55 -10.78 3.44
CA LYS A 123 15.46 -11.83 3.92
C LYS A 123 15.18 -12.29 5.36
N ILE A 124 14.28 -11.62 6.09
CA ILE A 124 13.84 -12.09 7.41
C ILE A 124 13.15 -13.44 7.22
N LYS A 125 13.68 -14.46 7.92
CA LYS A 125 13.13 -15.82 7.88
C LYS A 125 11.70 -15.81 8.39
N SER A 126 10.78 -16.25 7.53
CA SER A 126 9.35 -16.30 7.79
C SER A 126 8.72 -17.33 6.85
N ASP A 127 7.72 -18.07 7.33
CA ASP A 127 6.91 -18.96 6.49
C ASP A 127 5.84 -18.17 5.69
N ARG A 128 5.63 -16.90 6.05
CA ARG A 128 4.81 -15.92 5.32
C ARG A 128 5.68 -15.08 4.39
N LYS A 129 5.28 -14.97 3.12
CA LYS A 129 5.86 -14.01 2.18
C LYS A 129 5.66 -12.57 2.65
N LEU A 130 6.63 -11.71 2.37
CA LEU A 130 6.46 -10.26 2.50
C LEU A 130 5.67 -9.74 1.30
N VAL A 131 4.55 -9.07 1.55
CA VAL A 131 3.80 -8.33 0.53
C VAL A 131 4.48 -6.98 0.34
N LEU A 132 5.12 -6.79 -0.81
CA LEU A 132 5.56 -5.49 -1.27
C LEU A 132 4.35 -4.82 -1.92
N LEU A 133 3.89 -3.71 -1.33
CA LEU A 133 2.67 -2.99 -1.69
C LEU A 133 3.00 -1.59 -2.22
N PRO A 134 3.54 -1.48 -3.45
CA PRO A 134 3.74 -0.20 -4.09
C PRO A 134 2.38 0.42 -4.47
N ILE A 135 2.14 1.60 -3.93
CA ILE A 135 1.02 2.49 -4.27
C ILE A 135 1.48 3.73 -5.05
N GLY A 136 2.78 3.80 -5.40
CA GLY A 136 3.33 4.72 -6.39
C GLY A 136 3.95 4.00 -7.59
N LYS A 137 5.02 4.57 -8.18
CA LYS A 137 5.77 3.93 -9.26
C LYS A 137 6.61 2.74 -8.76
N LEU A 138 6.90 1.77 -9.62
CA LEU A 138 7.55 0.50 -9.26
C LEU A 138 9.08 0.55 -9.07
N THR A 139 9.72 1.72 -9.21
CA THR A 139 11.18 1.84 -9.30
C THR A 139 11.92 1.16 -8.14
N ASN A 140 11.53 1.43 -6.88
CA ASN A 140 12.21 0.87 -5.71
C ASN A 140 12.09 -0.66 -5.67
N ILE A 141 10.92 -1.20 -6.02
CA ILE A 141 10.65 -2.64 -6.05
C ILE A 141 11.47 -3.31 -7.15
N ALA A 142 11.47 -2.75 -8.36
CA ALA A 142 12.23 -3.26 -9.49
C ALA A 142 13.74 -3.27 -9.18
N LEU A 143 14.28 -2.19 -8.59
CA LEU A 143 15.67 -2.12 -8.16
C LEU A 143 16.00 -3.15 -7.07
N ALA A 144 15.13 -3.37 -6.08
CA ALA A 144 15.37 -4.37 -5.04
C ALA A 144 15.45 -5.80 -5.62
N LEU A 145 14.53 -6.14 -6.52
CA LEU A 145 14.51 -7.44 -7.20
C LEU A 145 15.70 -7.60 -8.16
N ALA A 146 16.14 -6.54 -8.84
CA ALA A 146 17.30 -6.57 -9.73
C ALA A 146 18.62 -6.67 -8.96
N ARG A 147 18.74 -5.95 -7.84
CA ARG A 147 19.94 -5.95 -7.00
C ARG A 147 20.14 -7.29 -6.30
N ASP A 148 19.07 -7.91 -5.82
CA ASP A 148 19.15 -9.18 -5.12
C ASP A 148 18.00 -10.12 -5.48
N PRO A 149 18.11 -10.84 -6.62
CA PRO A 149 17.08 -11.78 -7.07
C PRO A 149 16.78 -12.92 -6.07
N SER A 150 17.65 -13.16 -5.07
CA SER A 150 17.41 -14.20 -4.06
C SER A 150 16.19 -13.92 -3.17
N ILE A 151 15.67 -12.68 -3.16
CA ILE A 151 14.47 -12.31 -2.41
C ILE A 151 13.17 -12.69 -3.11
N ILE A 152 13.19 -12.93 -4.44
CA ILE A 152 12.02 -13.28 -5.25
C ILE A 152 11.12 -14.37 -4.61
N PRO A 153 11.65 -15.51 -4.13
CA PRO A 153 10.81 -16.54 -3.51
C PRO A 153 10.16 -16.09 -2.18
N ASN A 154 10.68 -15.07 -1.52
CA ASN A 154 10.21 -14.60 -0.21
C ASN A 154 9.18 -13.48 -0.29
N VAL A 155 8.93 -12.94 -1.49
CA VAL A 155 8.07 -11.78 -1.68
C VAL A 155 6.95 -12.04 -2.67
N LYS A 156 5.93 -11.21 -2.57
CA LYS A 156 4.86 -11.03 -3.54
C LYS A 156 4.66 -9.53 -3.74
N VAL A 157 4.46 -9.10 -4.98
CA VAL A 157 4.24 -7.69 -5.32
C VAL A 157 2.77 -7.49 -5.65
N VAL A 158 2.09 -6.60 -4.93
CA VAL A 158 0.71 -6.18 -5.18
C VAL A 158 0.76 -4.69 -5.49
N TRP A 159 0.60 -4.32 -6.75
CA TRP A 159 0.88 -2.96 -7.19
C TRP A 159 -0.38 -2.22 -7.61
N LEU A 160 -0.61 -1.03 -7.06
CA LEU A 160 -1.55 -0.09 -7.65
C LEU A 160 -0.90 0.65 -8.81
N GLY A 161 -1.33 0.29 -10.00
CA GLY A 161 -1.08 1.06 -11.19
C GLY A 161 -1.63 0.34 -12.40
N SER A 162 -1.72 1.08 -13.51
CA SER A 162 -2.37 0.69 -14.76
C SER A 162 -3.90 0.91 -14.87
N ASN A 163 -4.33 1.24 -16.09
CA ASN A 163 -5.73 1.20 -16.53
C ASN A 163 -6.01 -0.07 -17.37
N TYR A 164 -5.23 -1.15 -17.19
CA TYR A 164 -5.32 -2.38 -17.98
C TYR A 164 -6.78 -2.86 -18.17
N PRO A 165 -7.18 -3.23 -19.40
CA PRO A 165 -6.35 -3.39 -20.61
C PRO A 165 -6.09 -2.11 -21.41
N LYS A 166 -6.50 -0.93 -20.91
CA LYS A 166 -6.24 0.33 -21.60
C LYS A 166 -4.81 0.83 -21.38
N PRO A 167 -4.24 1.58 -22.34
CA PRO A 167 -2.93 2.20 -22.18
C PRO A 167 -2.92 3.28 -21.10
N GLY A 168 -1.74 3.47 -20.48
CA GLY A 168 -1.44 4.59 -19.60
C GLY A 168 -2.13 4.55 -18.23
N GLU A 169 -1.44 5.00 -17.20
CA GLU A 169 -1.94 5.32 -15.86
C GLU A 169 -0.83 6.13 -15.15
N TYR A 170 -1.14 6.94 -14.15
CA TYR A 170 -0.19 7.88 -13.53
C TYR A 170 1.09 7.17 -13.01
N ASN A 171 0.95 6.21 -12.09
CA ASN A 171 2.07 5.47 -11.51
C ASN A 171 2.85 4.68 -12.55
N MET A 172 2.13 4.03 -13.48
CA MET A 172 2.72 3.30 -14.59
C MET A 172 3.57 4.19 -15.51
N MET A 173 3.08 5.39 -15.84
CA MET A 173 3.73 6.31 -16.75
C MET A 173 4.93 7.02 -16.13
N ASP A 174 5.03 7.05 -14.80
CA ASP A 174 6.18 7.59 -14.08
C ASP A 174 7.39 6.64 -14.09
N ASP A 175 7.21 5.35 -14.38
CA ASP A 175 8.31 4.43 -14.68
C ASP A 175 7.87 3.18 -15.47
N LEU A 176 7.75 3.32 -16.79
CA LEU A 176 7.43 2.20 -17.68
C LEU A 176 8.51 1.12 -17.70
N SER A 177 9.76 1.48 -17.40
CA SER A 177 10.89 0.54 -17.41
C SER A 177 10.83 -0.44 -16.25
N ALA A 178 10.45 0.03 -15.05
CA ALA A 178 10.19 -0.83 -13.90
C ALA A 178 9.00 -1.78 -14.15
N VAL A 179 7.93 -1.29 -14.76
CA VAL A 179 6.75 -2.12 -15.10
C VAL A 179 7.15 -3.24 -16.07
N ARG A 180 7.92 -2.93 -17.12
CA ARG A 180 8.45 -3.95 -18.06
C ARG A 180 9.30 -4.98 -17.33
N TYR A 181 10.19 -4.54 -16.45
CA TYR A 181 11.04 -5.46 -15.67
C TYR A 181 10.21 -6.41 -14.81
N LEU A 182 9.19 -5.92 -14.11
CA LEU A 182 8.30 -6.76 -13.29
C LEU A 182 7.50 -7.77 -14.12
N LEU A 183 7.03 -7.38 -15.31
CA LEU A 183 6.29 -8.28 -16.20
C LEU A 183 7.14 -9.46 -16.69
N GLU A 184 8.45 -9.28 -16.82
CA GLU A 184 9.41 -10.34 -17.20
C GLU A 184 10.04 -11.07 -16.00
N SER A 185 9.86 -10.58 -14.78
CA SER A 185 10.40 -11.18 -13.55
C SER A 185 9.58 -12.39 -13.09
N SER A 186 10.21 -13.40 -12.50
CA SER A 186 9.49 -14.56 -11.95
C SER A 186 8.80 -14.29 -10.60
N VAL A 187 8.86 -13.07 -10.07
CA VAL A 187 8.18 -12.70 -8.80
C VAL A 187 6.68 -12.84 -8.91
N GLU A 188 5.98 -13.28 -7.85
CA GLU A 188 4.53 -13.21 -7.82
C GLU A 188 4.08 -11.76 -7.95
N PHE A 189 3.25 -11.48 -8.95
CA PHE A 189 2.88 -10.12 -9.34
C PHE A 189 1.36 -10.00 -9.49
N GLU A 190 0.81 -9.01 -8.82
CA GLU A 190 -0.60 -8.64 -8.92
C GLU A 190 -0.72 -7.16 -9.29
N MET A 191 -1.65 -6.88 -10.20
CA MET A 191 -1.94 -5.54 -10.72
C MET A 191 -3.32 -5.11 -10.24
N VAL A 192 -3.35 -4.11 -9.37
CA VAL A 192 -4.55 -3.45 -8.87
C VAL A 192 -4.88 -2.30 -9.81
N THR A 193 -5.97 -2.44 -10.57
CA THR A 193 -6.27 -1.50 -11.67
C THR A 193 -6.94 -0.22 -11.19
N VAL A 194 -6.57 0.92 -11.77
CA VAL A 194 -7.15 2.24 -11.46
C VAL A 194 -8.45 2.47 -12.26
N ARG A 195 -8.40 2.22 -13.58
CA ARG A 195 -9.47 2.49 -14.57
C ARG A 195 -10.11 3.88 -14.44
N TYR A 196 -9.25 4.90 -14.36
CA TYR A 196 -9.67 6.29 -14.16
C TYR A 196 -10.65 6.76 -15.25
N LYS A 197 -11.84 7.18 -14.81
CA LYS A 197 -12.94 7.64 -15.69
C LYS A 197 -13.34 6.65 -16.78
N ASP A 198 -13.08 5.35 -16.59
CA ASP A 198 -13.54 4.34 -17.53
C ASP A 198 -15.04 4.09 -17.33
N THR A 199 -15.85 4.66 -18.22
CA THR A 199 -17.31 4.45 -18.22
C THR A 199 -17.73 3.24 -19.04
N VAL A 200 -16.81 2.61 -19.78
CA VAL A 200 -17.09 1.44 -20.62
C VAL A 200 -16.84 0.16 -19.83
N ASN A 201 -15.71 0.09 -19.12
CA ASN A 201 -15.37 -0.98 -18.20
C ASN A 201 -15.10 -0.38 -16.81
N PRO A 202 -16.15 0.06 -16.09
CA PRO A 202 -15.99 0.55 -14.73
C PRO A 202 -15.44 -0.57 -13.81
N GLY A 203 -15.01 -0.20 -12.61
CA GLY A 203 -14.58 -1.17 -11.60
C GLY A 203 -13.08 -1.25 -11.36
N GLY A 204 -12.26 -0.29 -11.79
CA GLY A 204 -10.97 -0.08 -11.14
C GLY A 204 -11.14 0.71 -9.83
N THR A 205 -10.07 0.93 -9.08
CA THR A 205 -10.10 1.65 -7.79
C THR A 205 -10.63 3.08 -7.90
N TRP A 206 -10.77 3.64 -9.11
CA TRP A 206 -11.48 4.90 -9.35
C TRP A 206 -12.91 4.95 -8.78
N VAL A 207 -13.57 3.79 -8.64
CA VAL A 207 -14.94 3.70 -8.09
C VAL A 207 -15.00 3.91 -6.58
N ILE A 208 -13.87 3.80 -5.86
CA ILE A 208 -13.78 3.98 -4.41
C ILE A 208 -13.77 5.48 -4.10
N LYS A 209 -14.94 6.12 -4.10
CA LYS A 209 -15.10 7.58 -4.00
C LYS A 209 -15.46 7.99 -2.58
N ALA A 210 -14.52 8.63 -1.89
CA ALA A 210 -14.81 9.30 -0.63
C ALA A 210 -15.38 10.70 -0.93
N TYR A 211 -16.64 10.90 -0.53
CA TYR A 211 -17.30 12.20 -0.67
C TYR A 211 -16.82 13.17 0.41
N GLN A 212 -16.61 14.43 0.02
CA GLN A 212 -16.09 15.46 0.93
C GLN A 212 -17.00 15.66 2.14
N GLU A 213 -18.32 15.62 1.95
CA GLU A 213 -19.29 15.70 3.05
C GLU A 213 -19.13 14.55 4.05
N GLU A 214 -18.92 13.33 3.55
CA GLU A 214 -18.71 12.17 4.41
C GLU A 214 -17.41 12.29 5.21
N ILE A 215 -16.31 12.68 4.56
CA ILE A 215 -15.03 12.95 5.26
C ILE A 215 -15.22 14.02 6.33
N PHE A 216 -15.91 15.11 6.02
CA PHE A 216 -16.11 16.22 6.95
C PHE A 216 -16.98 15.84 8.15
N ARG A 217 -17.86 14.85 7.98
CA ARG A 217 -18.75 14.34 9.02
C ARG A 217 -18.10 13.24 9.86
N ARG A 218 -17.43 12.27 9.23
CA ARG A 218 -16.95 11.04 9.89
C ARG A 218 -15.53 11.16 10.42
N MET A 219 -14.62 11.82 9.71
CA MET A 219 -13.19 11.80 10.05
C MET A 219 -12.74 12.69 11.23
N PRO A 220 -13.34 13.85 11.53
CA PRO A 220 -12.82 14.73 12.58
C PRO A 220 -12.66 14.03 13.93
N GLY A 221 -11.51 14.25 14.57
CA GLY A 221 -11.17 13.62 15.86
C GLY A 221 -10.88 12.11 15.81
N LEU A 222 -10.88 11.45 14.64
CA LEU A 222 -10.55 10.03 14.56
C LEU A 222 -9.05 9.76 14.57
N GLY A 223 -8.68 8.60 15.12
CA GLY A 223 -7.29 8.19 15.31
C GLY A 223 -6.73 8.52 16.71
N PRO A 224 -5.52 8.03 17.01
CA PRO A 224 -4.84 8.35 18.26
C PRO A 224 -4.52 9.84 18.32
N HIS A 225 -4.64 10.41 19.53
CA HIS A 225 -4.31 11.80 19.77
C HIS A 225 -2.89 11.94 20.32
N LEU A 226 -2.08 12.73 19.62
CA LEU A 226 -0.72 13.05 20.02
C LEU A 226 -0.70 14.15 21.07
N SER A 227 0.27 14.08 21.97
CA SER A 227 0.55 15.16 22.93
C SER A 227 1.22 16.38 22.28
N GLN A 228 1.86 16.19 21.12
CA GLN A 228 2.48 17.25 20.33
C GLN A 228 1.84 17.25 18.95
N SER A 229 1.43 18.43 18.48
CA SER A 229 0.86 18.57 17.15
C SER A 229 1.90 18.35 16.05
N VAL A 230 1.40 18.00 14.88
CA VAL A 230 2.16 17.89 13.64
C VAL A 230 1.63 18.92 12.66
N THR A 231 2.51 19.75 12.12
CA THR A 231 2.14 20.72 11.08
C THR A 231 1.70 20.00 9.81
N GLY A 232 0.50 20.30 9.28
CA GLY A 232 -0.02 19.72 8.04
C GLY A 232 0.72 20.21 6.79
N ARG A 233 0.63 19.48 5.66
CA ARG A 233 1.33 19.89 4.42
C ARG A 233 0.86 21.22 3.83
N HIS A 234 -0.37 21.63 4.16
CA HIS A 234 -0.94 22.93 3.77
C HIS A 234 -0.95 23.95 4.93
N GLY A 235 -0.11 23.72 5.96
CA GLY A 235 -0.17 24.45 7.22
C GLY A 235 -1.22 23.88 8.18
N GLY A 236 -1.45 24.58 9.29
CA GLY A 236 -2.28 24.09 10.40
C GLY A 236 -1.55 23.08 11.28
N GLU A 237 -2.09 22.84 12.48
CA GLU A 237 -1.52 21.95 13.48
C GLU A 237 -2.54 20.87 13.84
N PHE A 238 -2.13 19.60 13.76
CA PHE A 238 -3.02 18.45 13.92
C PHE A 238 -2.49 17.51 14.99
N SER A 239 -3.39 16.95 15.82
CA SER A 239 -3.04 15.97 16.84
C SER A 239 -3.51 14.55 16.50
N CYS A 240 -4.38 14.38 15.52
CA CYS A 240 -4.86 13.09 15.05
C CYS A 240 -4.96 13.07 13.51
N PHE A 241 -4.96 11.87 12.92
CA PHE A 241 -5.07 11.71 11.47
C PHE A 241 -6.42 12.19 10.92
N GLY A 242 -7.50 11.99 11.67
CA GLY A 242 -8.85 12.36 11.26
C GLY A 242 -9.04 13.85 10.93
N ASP A 243 -8.50 14.73 11.77
CA ASP A 243 -8.53 16.17 11.53
C ASP A 243 -7.65 16.56 10.33
N TYR A 244 -6.52 15.87 10.16
CA TYR A 244 -5.65 16.08 9.01
C TYR A 244 -6.31 15.62 7.70
N SER A 245 -7.03 14.50 7.70
CA SER A 245 -7.84 14.01 6.58
C SER A 245 -8.85 15.08 6.13
N LYS A 246 -9.60 15.68 7.06
CA LYS A 246 -10.50 16.81 6.74
C LYS A 246 -9.76 17.99 6.12
N SER A 247 -8.58 18.36 6.64
CA SER A 247 -7.76 19.44 6.07
C SER A 247 -7.30 19.11 4.65
N LEU A 248 -6.84 17.89 4.39
CA LEU A 248 -6.46 17.43 3.05
C LEU A 248 -7.61 17.59 2.06
N PHE A 249 -8.82 17.17 2.43
CA PHE A 249 -10.02 17.33 1.59
C PHE A 249 -10.47 18.78 1.43
N SER A 250 -10.18 19.65 2.39
CA SER A 250 -10.48 21.09 2.29
C SER A 250 -9.56 21.82 1.31
N CYS A 251 -8.30 21.38 1.21
CA CYS A 251 -7.29 22.01 0.36
C CYS A 251 -7.19 21.37 -1.03
N ALA A 252 -7.54 20.09 -1.18
CA ALA A 252 -7.45 19.40 -2.45
C ALA A 252 -8.58 19.80 -3.41
N ARG A 253 -8.23 19.92 -4.70
CA ARG A 253 -9.24 20.06 -5.75
C ARG A 253 -10.12 18.81 -5.78
N GLN A 254 -11.43 19.02 -5.67
CA GLN A 254 -12.43 17.94 -5.69
C GLN A 254 -12.92 17.64 -7.11
N HIS A 255 -13.54 16.47 -7.27
CA HIS A 255 -14.17 16.00 -8.50
C HIS A 255 -15.69 15.84 -8.32
N GLY A 256 -16.44 15.97 -9.41
CA GLY A 256 -17.88 15.71 -9.44
C GLY A 256 -18.75 16.67 -8.63
N ASN A 257 -20.05 16.37 -8.63
CA ASN A 257 -21.07 16.99 -7.80
C ASN A 257 -22.06 15.89 -7.37
N PRO A 258 -22.13 15.48 -6.09
CA PRO A 258 -21.42 16.07 -4.94
C PRO A 258 -19.88 15.90 -5.02
N PRO A 259 -19.10 16.79 -4.37
CA PRO A 259 -17.64 16.78 -4.44
C PRO A 259 -17.03 15.54 -3.78
N TYR A 260 -16.08 14.91 -4.47
CA TYR A 260 -15.37 13.71 -3.99
C TYR A 260 -13.91 13.68 -4.44
N ARG A 261 -13.14 12.78 -3.82
CA ARG A 261 -11.91 12.21 -4.38
C ARG A 261 -11.99 10.68 -4.36
N SER A 262 -11.42 10.04 -5.37
CA SER A 262 -11.22 8.60 -5.32
C SER A 262 -10.05 8.30 -4.38
N LEU A 263 -10.19 7.27 -3.54
CA LEU A 263 -9.11 6.76 -2.70
C LEU A 263 -8.49 5.55 -3.41
N PHE A 264 -7.68 5.79 -4.44
CA PHE A 264 -7.18 4.73 -5.30
C PHE A 264 -6.30 3.75 -4.53
N ASP A 265 -5.37 4.28 -3.73
CA ASP A 265 -4.40 3.52 -2.94
C ASP A 265 -5.05 2.65 -1.86
N VAL A 266 -6.20 3.10 -1.32
CA VAL A 266 -6.98 2.31 -0.36
C VAL A 266 -7.44 1.00 -0.99
N GLY A 267 -7.74 0.98 -2.30
CA GLY A 267 -8.11 -0.25 -3.01
C GLY A 267 -7.01 -1.32 -3.00
N ALA A 268 -5.73 -0.92 -3.04
CA ALA A 268 -4.62 -1.85 -2.97
C ALA A 268 -4.45 -2.44 -1.56
N ILE A 269 -4.60 -1.62 -0.52
CA ILE A 269 -4.64 -2.10 0.87
C ILE A 269 -5.83 -3.05 1.07
N ALA A 270 -6.99 -2.70 0.51
CA ALA A 270 -8.24 -3.41 0.69
C ALA A 270 -8.19 -4.85 0.16
N VAL A 271 -7.65 -5.08 -1.04
CA VAL A 271 -7.57 -6.45 -1.61
C VAL A 271 -6.56 -7.34 -0.88
N VAL A 272 -5.53 -6.75 -0.26
CA VAL A 272 -4.63 -7.50 0.62
C VAL A 272 -5.31 -7.79 1.95
N LYS A 273 -6.11 -6.85 2.47
CA LYS A 273 -6.86 -7.01 3.74
C LYS A 273 -7.97 -8.06 3.61
N ASN A 274 -8.75 -7.98 2.54
CA ASN A 274 -9.85 -8.87 2.24
C ASN A 274 -10.00 -9.03 0.70
N PRO A 275 -9.58 -10.17 0.14
CA PRO A 275 -9.62 -10.40 -1.30
C PRO A 275 -11.05 -10.50 -1.87
N ASP A 276 -12.09 -10.70 -1.03
CA ASP A 276 -13.47 -10.82 -1.49
C ASP A 276 -14.07 -9.48 -1.96
N TRP A 277 -13.41 -8.34 -1.69
CA TRP A 277 -13.87 -7.01 -2.08
C TRP A 277 -13.50 -6.60 -3.52
N ALA A 278 -12.90 -7.50 -4.29
CA ALA A 278 -12.64 -7.28 -5.70
C ALA A 278 -12.57 -8.61 -6.44
N ARG A 279 -12.75 -8.57 -7.76
CA ARG A 279 -12.53 -9.72 -8.62
C ARG A 279 -11.04 -9.88 -8.90
N SER A 280 -10.50 -11.06 -8.60
CA SER A 280 -9.17 -11.49 -9.05
C SER A 280 -9.25 -12.32 -10.32
N THR A 281 -8.54 -11.94 -11.38
CA THR A 281 -8.38 -12.76 -12.59
C THR A 281 -6.93 -13.20 -12.75
N VAL A 282 -6.67 -14.51 -12.73
CA VAL A 282 -5.36 -15.06 -13.09
C VAL A 282 -5.24 -15.07 -14.61
N MET A 283 -4.19 -14.45 -15.15
CA MET A 283 -3.98 -14.37 -16.59
C MET A 283 -2.51 -14.46 -16.99
N PRO A 284 -2.19 -14.88 -18.23
CA PRO A 284 -0.85 -14.75 -18.80
C PRO A 284 -0.36 -13.29 -18.72
N ARG A 285 0.93 -13.07 -18.43
CA ARG A 285 1.46 -11.71 -18.39
C ARG A 285 1.52 -11.09 -19.79
N PRO A 286 0.88 -9.94 -20.03
CA PRO A 286 1.05 -9.20 -21.28
C PRO A 286 2.46 -8.60 -21.33
N ALA A 287 2.87 -8.14 -22.50
CA ALA A 287 4.02 -7.25 -22.66
C ALA A 287 3.55 -5.78 -22.64
N LEU A 288 4.38 -4.89 -22.10
CA LEU A 288 4.14 -3.45 -22.14
C LEU A 288 4.89 -2.83 -23.33
N VAL A 289 4.15 -2.45 -24.38
CA VAL A 289 4.68 -1.87 -25.61
C VAL A 289 4.28 -0.39 -25.68
N GLY A 290 5.29 0.50 -25.68
CA GLY A 290 5.03 1.93 -25.45
C GLY A 290 4.38 2.13 -24.09
N ASN A 291 3.15 2.66 -24.07
CA ASN A 291 2.31 2.77 -22.87
C ASN A 291 1.08 1.84 -22.90
N GLY A 292 0.99 0.94 -23.89
CA GLY A 292 -0.11 0.01 -24.08
C GLY A 292 0.32 -1.44 -23.86
N TRP A 293 -0.59 -2.35 -24.18
CA TRP A 293 -0.47 -3.78 -23.84
C TRP A 293 -0.49 -4.63 -25.10
N GLU A 294 0.40 -5.61 -25.15
CA GLU A 294 0.38 -6.69 -26.12
C GLU A 294 0.10 -8.00 -25.37
N GLU A 295 -1.01 -8.65 -25.70
CA GLU A 295 -1.40 -9.90 -25.06
C GLU A 295 -0.46 -11.04 -25.43
N ARG A 296 -0.08 -11.85 -24.43
CA ARG A 296 0.77 -13.04 -24.62
C ARG A 296 0.05 -14.28 -24.09
N PRO A 297 -0.99 -14.80 -24.77
CA PRO A 297 -1.85 -15.87 -24.24
C PRO A 297 -1.06 -17.13 -23.85
N ASP A 298 0.01 -17.43 -24.57
CA ASP A 298 0.88 -18.59 -24.33
C ASP A 298 2.00 -18.32 -23.31
N ASN A 299 2.07 -17.12 -22.71
CA ASN A 299 3.07 -16.82 -21.70
C ASN A 299 2.87 -17.73 -20.46
N PRO A 300 3.87 -18.54 -20.08
CA PRO A 300 3.77 -19.41 -18.92
C PRO A 300 3.72 -18.61 -17.62
N MET A 301 4.33 -17.41 -17.57
CA MET A 301 4.26 -16.53 -16.41
C MET A 301 2.86 -15.95 -16.30
N LYS A 302 2.25 -16.10 -15.12
CA LYS A 302 0.93 -15.56 -14.80
C LYS A 302 1.05 -14.35 -13.87
N MET A 303 0.04 -13.50 -13.89
CA MET A 303 -0.21 -12.46 -12.90
C MET A 303 -1.67 -12.49 -12.49
N ILE A 304 -1.99 -11.86 -11.38
CA ILE A 304 -3.37 -11.58 -10.99
C ILE A 304 -3.68 -10.13 -11.37
N VAL A 305 -4.85 -9.90 -11.96
CA VAL A 305 -5.42 -8.57 -12.16
C VAL A 305 -6.61 -8.42 -11.22
N TRP A 306 -6.62 -7.34 -10.45
CA TRP A 306 -7.72 -6.94 -9.59
C TRP A 306 -8.54 -5.83 -10.24
N ASP A 307 -9.82 -6.09 -10.38
CA ASP A 307 -10.83 -5.13 -10.81
C ASP A 307 -12.19 -5.46 -10.17
N ASP A 308 -13.25 -4.79 -10.60
CA ASP A 308 -14.61 -4.89 -10.05
C ASP A 308 -14.66 -4.73 -8.52
N PHE A 309 -14.08 -3.62 -8.02
CA PHE A 309 -14.03 -3.34 -6.58
C PHE A 309 -15.40 -3.01 -5.99
N ASP A 310 -15.73 -3.65 -4.86
CA ASP A 310 -16.86 -3.31 -4.00
C ASP A 310 -16.52 -2.04 -3.18
N ALA A 311 -16.75 -0.88 -3.80
CA ALA A 311 -16.45 0.42 -3.18
C ALA A 311 -17.18 0.64 -1.86
N ASP A 312 -18.43 0.16 -1.73
CA ASP A 312 -19.24 0.39 -0.54
C ASP A 312 -18.69 -0.41 0.64
N ALA A 313 -18.36 -1.69 0.43
CA ALA A 313 -17.75 -2.52 1.47
C ALA A 313 -16.37 -2.00 1.90
N ILE A 314 -15.56 -1.57 0.93
CA ILE A 314 -14.22 -1.02 1.20
C ILE A 314 -14.32 0.28 1.99
N LEU A 315 -15.18 1.22 1.60
CA LEU A 315 -15.33 2.50 2.31
C LEU A 315 -15.91 2.30 3.70
N GLU A 316 -16.87 1.39 3.86
CA GLU A 316 -17.44 1.10 5.19
C GLU A 316 -16.39 0.51 6.13
N ASP A 317 -15.57 -0.44 5.67
CA ASP A 317 -14.46 -0.97 6.48
C ASP A 317 -13.37 0.08 6.73
N PHE A 318 -13.06 0.91 5.73
CA PHE A 318 -12.12 2.02 5.87
C PHE A 318 -12.54 2.94 7.02
N PHE A 319 -13.77 3.47 6.99
CA PHE A 319 -14.25 4.35 8.05
C PHE A 319 -14.38 3.63 9.39
N GLY A 320 -14.91 2.40 9.40
CA GLY A 320 -14.99 1.59 10.62
C GLY A 320 -13.61 1.32 11.26
N THR A 321 -12.57 1.19 10.44
CA THR A 321 -11.18 1.06 10.90
C THR A 321 -10.68 2.37 11.52
N MET A 322 -10.94 3.51 10.88
CA MET A 322 -10.60 4.83 11.42
C MET A 322 -11.28 5.08 12.77
N GLU A 323 -12.57 4.72 12.90
CA GLU A 323 -13.36 4.88 14.13
C GLU A 323 -12.80 4.02 15.29
N LYS A 324 -12.44 2.76 15.02
CA LYS A 324 -11.86 1.85 16.03
C LYS A 324 -10.46 2.27 16.49
N SER A 325 -9.70 2.96 15.64
CA SER A 325 -8.30 3.31 15.92
C SER A 325 -8.12 4.31 17.07
N GLY A 326 -9.13 5.14 17.37
CA GLY A 326 -9.10 6.10 18.48
C GLY A 326 -9.43 5.49 19.86
N SER A 327 -9.86 4.23 19.91
CA SER A 327 -10.24 3.52 21.15
C SER A 327 -9.11 2.68 21.75
N LYS A 328 -7.91 2.71 21.16
CA LYS A 328 -6.72 1.92 21.56
C LYS A 328 -5.59 2.84 22.03
#